data_AF-Q5HVB0-F1
#
_entry.id   AF-Q5HVB0-F1
#
_cell.length_a   1.000
_cell.length_b   1.000
_cell.length_c   1.000
_cell.angle_alpha   90.00
_cell.angle_beta   90.00
_cell.angle_gamma   90.00
#
_symmetry.space_group_name_H-M   'P 1'
#
loop_
_entity.id
_entity.type
_entity.pdbx_description
1 polymer ?
#
loop_
_entity_poly.entity_id
_entity_poly.type
_entity_poly.pdbx_seq_one_letter_code
_entity_poly.pdbx_strand_id
1 'polypeptide(L)'
;MKVLLIKDVKALGKAGEIKEVKDGYGQNFLIAKGFAKAATNEVLRKYESDKKKEAENLRFEIANLEKLKEELSKITLEISKPVGANGSLFGGVTKDEIAHALKEQSHIEIDKKSLECDTLKSLGIHEVSVKLGHAIHAKFNINIKAE
;
A
#
# COMPACT_ATOMS: atom_id res chain seq x y z
N MET A 1 -26.97 27.13 -11.78
CA MET A 1 -25.59 26.91 -12.25
C MET A 1 -25.18 25.45 -12.10
N LYS A 2 -24.29 24.94 -12.96
CA LYS A 2 -23.67 23.62 -12.81
C LYS A 2 -22.36 23.71 -12.03
N VAL A 3 -22.19 22.81 -11.08
CA VAL A 3 -20.98 22.71 -10.25
C VAL A 3 -20.44 21.29 -10.24
N LEU A 4 -19.13 21.14 -10.27
CA LEU A 4 -18.42 19.89 -10.04
C LEU A 4 -18.07 19.81 -8.55
N LEU A 5 -18.61 18.83 -7.83
CA LEU A 5 -18.27 18.59 -6.44
C LEU A 5 -16.82 18.13 -6.33
N ILE A 6 -16.04 18.75 -5.44
CA ILE A 6 -14.66 18.34 -5.10
C ILE A 6 -14.64 17.53 -3.80
N LYS A 7 -15.67 17.69 -2.97
CA LYS A 7 -15.86 16.97 -1.72
C LYS A 7 -17.27 16.41 -1.65
N ASP A 8 -17.44 15.37 -0.86
CA ASP A 8 -18.76 14.81 -0.56
C ASP A 8 -19.63 15.82 0.17
N VAL A 9 -20.85 16.00 -0.30
CA VAL A 9 -21.86 16.88 0.30
C VAL A 9 -23.10 16.04 0.57
N LYS A 10 -23.38 15.81 1.86
CA LYS A 10 -24.39 14.87 2.37
C LYS A 10 -25.78 14.97 1.70
N ALA A 11 -26.19 16.16 1.27
CA ALA A 11 -27.50 16.41 0.67
C ALA A 11 -27.48 16.58 -0.86
N LEU A 12 -26.30 16.53 -1.49
CA LEU A 12 -26.14 16.88 -2.91
C LEU A 12 -25.50 15.77 -3.74
N GLY A 13 -24.43 15.14 -3.25
CA GLY A 13 -23.73 14.07 -3.96
C GLY A 13 -22.30 13.85 -3.47
N LYS A 14 -21.56 12.97 -4.16
CA LYS A 14 -20.16 12.68 -3.87
C LYS A 14 -19.20 13.56 -4.68
N ALA A 15 -17.94 13.60 -4.25
CA ALA A 15 -16.85 14.20 -5.01
C ALA A 15 -16.78 13.61 -6.42
N GLY A 16 -16.60 14.48 -7.42
CA GLY A 16 -16.57 14.15 -8.84
C GLY A 16 -17.92 14.20 -9.55
N GLU A 17 -19.03 14.34 -8.83
CA GLU A 17 -20.34 14.47 -9.46
C GLU A 17 -20.60 15.92 -9.91
N ILE A 18 -21.19 16.05 -11.09
CA ILE A 18 -21.70 17.33 -11.59
C ILE A 18 -23.15 17.47 -11.11
N LYS A 19 -23.44 18.56 -10.42
CA LYS A 19 -24.79 18.87 -9.92
C LYS A 19 -25.24 20.24 -10.36
N GLU A 20 -26.53 20.36 -10.61
CA GLU A 20 -27.17 21.63 -10.87
C GLU A 20 -27.74 22.19 -9.57
N VAL A 21 -27.33 23.42 -9.23
CA VAL A 21 -27.68 24.09 -7.99
C VAL A 21 -28.10 25.53 -8.26
N LYS A 22 -28.81 26.13 -7.30
CA LYS A 22 -29.12 27.56 -7.32
C LYS A 22 -27.82 28.37 -7.28
N ASP A 23 -27.76 29.46 -8.03
CA ASP A 23 -26.54 30.24 -8.22
C ASP A 23 -25.94 30.77 -6.91
N GLY A 24 -26.79 31.31 -6.04
CA GLY A 24 -26.34 31.78 -4.71
C GLY A 24 -25.80 30.66 -3.83
N TYR A 25 -26.40 29.46 -3.86
CA TYR A 25 -25.90 28.31 -3.11
C TYR A 25 -24.59 27.77 -3.70
N GLY A 26 -24.47 27.75 -5.02
CA GLY A 26 -23.25 27.34 -5.70
C GLY A 26 -22.08 28.29 -5.43
N GLN A 27 -22.24 29.59 -5.65
CA GLN A 27 -21.16 30.57 -5.47
C GLN A 27 -20.82 30.82 -4.00
N ASN A 28 -21.82 31.19 -3.19
CA ASN A 28 -21.58 31.71 -1.83
C ASN A 28 -21.31 30.61 -0.80
N PHE A 29 -21.66 29.35 -1.10
CA PHE A 29 -21.45 28.23 -0.19
C PHE A 29 -20.54 27.17 -0.77
N LEU A 30 -20.91 26.54 -1.89
CA LEU A 30 -20.15 25.39 -2.40
C LEU A 30 -18.77 25.79 -2.93
N ILE A 31 -18.69 26.83 -3.75
CA ILE A 31 -17.43 27.31 -4.33
C ILE A 31 -16.62 28.08 -3.28
N ALA A 32 -17.25 29.04 -2.59
CA ALA A 32 -16.58 29.84 -1.55
C ALA A 32 -15.98 29.00 -0.42
N LYS A 33 -16.62 27.91 0.00
CA LYS A 33 -16.07 26.99 1.02
C LYS A 33 -15.22 25.84 0.44
N GLY A 34 -15.00 25.81 -0.87
CA GLY A 34 -14.17 24.80 -1.54
C GLY A 34 -14.78 23.39 -1.57
N PHE A 35 -16.09 23.25 -1.48
CA PHE A 35 -16.80 21.98 -1.70
C PHE A 35 -16.99 21.68 -3.19
N ALA A 36 -17.03 22.68 -4.06
CA ALA A 36 -17.24 22.52 -5.49
C ALA A 36 -16.45 23.54 -6.33
N LYS A 37 -16.37 23.30 -7.64
CA LYS A 37 -15.92 24.27 -8.65
C LYS A 37 -17.04 24.50 -9.66
N ALA A 38 -17.06 25.66 -10.31
CA ALA A 38 -17.96 25.89 -11.45
C ALA A 38 -17.66 24.86 -12.55
N ALA A 39 -18.68 24.19 -13.06
CA ALA A 39 -18.54 23.13 -14.07
C ALA A 39 -18.34 23.73 -15.47
N THR A 40 -17.25 24.45 -15.67
CA THR A 40 -16.84 24.94 -16.99
C THR A 40 -16.17 23.81 -17.79
N ASN A 41 -16.18 23.89 -19.12
CA ASN A 41 -15.55 22.88 -19.98
C ASN A 41 -14.08 22.64 -19.63
N GLU A 42 -13.35 23.70 -19.25
CA GLU A 42 -11.95 23.60 -18.83
C GLU A 42 -11.79 22.82 -17.53
N VAL A 43 -12.64 23.10 -16.53
CA VAL A 43 -12.61 22.42 -15.23
C VAL A 43 -12.97 20.94 -15.40
N LEU A 44 -13.96 20.63 -16.23
CA LEU A 44 -14.38 19.26 -16.51
C LEU A 44 -13.27 18.47 -17.22
N ARG A 45 -12.69 19.03 -18.29
CA ARG A 45 -11.55 18.39 -18.99
C ARG A 45 -10.36 18.18 -18.07
N LYS A 46 -10.05 19.16 -17.23
CA LYS A 46 -8.96 19.03 -16.26
C LYS A 46 -9.25 17.91 -15.25
N TYR A 47 -10.47 17.87 -14.70
CA TYR A 47 -10.87 16.82 -13.77
C TYR A 47 -10.80 15.42 -14.40
N GLU A 48 -11.26 15.27 -15.63
CA GLU A 48 -11.17 14.00 -16.37
C GLU A 48 -9.71 13.60 -16.62
N SER A 49 -8.86 14.56 -17.00
CA SER A 49 -7.42 14.32 -17.20
C SER A 49 -6.73 13.93 -15.90
N ASP A 50 -7.01 14.63 -14.80
CA ASP A 50 -6.45 14.34 -13.49
C ASP A 50 -6.88 12.94 -13.02
N LYS A 51 -8.17 12.60 -13.18
CA LYS A 51 -8.71 11.28 -12.84
C LYS A 51 -8.08 10.17 -13.68
N LYS A 52 -7.88 10.41 -14.99
CA LYS A 52 -7.21 9.44 -15.86
C LYS A 52 -5.77 9.21 -15.42
N LYS A 53 -5.04 10.30 -15.12
CA LYS A 53 -3.66 10.22 -14.64
C LYS A 53 -3.55 9.50 -13.30
N GLU A 54 -4.47 9.76 -12.37
CA GLU A 54 -4.53 9.06 -11.08
C GLU A 54 -4.78 7.56 -11.27
N ALA A 55 -5.72 7.19 -12.15
CA ALA A 55 -5.98 5.79 -12.48
C ALA A 55 -4.79 5.11 -13.17
N GLU A 56 -4.07 5.81 -14.05
CA GLU A 56 -2.85 5.30 -14.69
C GLU A 56 -1.72 5.11 -13.67
N ASN A 57 -1.52 6.07 -12.76
CA ASN A 57 -0.54 5.95 -11.68
C ASN A 57 -0.87 4.78 -10.75
N LEU A 58 -2.14 4.62 -10.35
CA LEU A 58 -2.57 3.51 -9.51
C LEU A 58 -2.34 2.16 -10.20
N ARG A 59 -2.61 2.06 -11.50
CA ARG A 59 -2.31 0.84 -12.28
C ARG A 59 -0.82 0.53 -12.32
N PHE A 60 0.01 1.55 -12.53
CA PHE A 60 1.46 1.38 -12.54
C PHE A 60 2.00 0.97 -11.17
N GLU A 61 1.47 1.56 -10.09
CA GLU A 61 1.81 1.19 -8.72
C GLU A 61 1.44 -0.26 -8.42
N ILE A 62 0.20 -0.67 -8.71
CA ILE A 62 -0.26 -2.05 -8.55
C ILE A 62 0.63 -3.02 -9.34
N ALA A 63 0.95 -2.71 -10.60
CA ALA A 63 1.81 -3.56 -11.42
C ALA A 63 3.23 -3.71 -10.83
N ASN A 64 3.80 -2.64 -10.28
CA ASN A 64 5.10 -2.72 -9.59
C ASN A 64 5.03 -3.55 -8.31
N LEU A 65 3.95 -3.44 -7.54
CA LEU A 65 3.74 -4.25 -6.34
C LEU A 65 3.53 -5.73 -6.68
N GLU A 66 2.84 -6.04 -7.78
CA GLU A 66 2.71 -7.41 -8.28
C GLU A 66 4.06 -7.99 -8.72
N LYS A 67 4.88 -7.20 -9.43
CA LYS A 67 6.24 -7.60 -9.79
C LYS A 67 7.10 -7.85 -8.56
N LEU A 68 7.05 -6.94 -7.57
CA LEU A 68 7.76 -7.10 -6.31
C LEU A 68 7.29 -8.35 -5.55
N LYS A 69 5.99 -8.65 -5.57
CA LYS A 69 5.44 -9.88 -5.00
C LYS A 69 6.04 -11.11 -5.66
N GLU A 70 6.14 -11.15 -6.99
CA GLU A 70 6.76 -12.27 -7.69
C GLU A 70 8.25 -12.43 -7.37
N GLU A 71 8.98 -11.32 -7.26
CA GLU A 71 10.39 -11.32 -6.88
C GLU A 71 10.58 -11.87 -5.46
N LEU A 72 9.79 -11.39 -4.49
CA LEU A 72 9.77 -11.89 -3.12
C LEU A 72 9.40 -13.37 -3.04
N SER A 73 8.45 -13.83 -3.87
CA SER A 73 7.99 -15.21 -3.83
C SER A 73 9.03 -16.22 -4.30
N LYS A 74 10.07 -15.77 -5.00
CA LYS A 74 11.21 -16.59 -5.46
C LYS A 74 12.36 -16.59 -4.46
N ILE A 75 12.35 -15.66 -3.51
CA ILE A 75 13.44 -15.52 -2.53
C ILE A 75 13.27 -16.56 -1.43
N THR A 76 14.37 -17.24 -1.13
CA THR A 76 14.53 -18.02 0.10
C THR A 76 15.62 -17.36 0.93
N LEU A 77 15.22 -16.78 2.05
CA LEU A 77 16.14 -16.12 2.97
C LEU A 77 16.81 -17.16 3.85
N GLU A 78 18.12 -17.09 4.01
CA GLU A 78 18.84 -17.95 4.95
C GLU A 78 19.26 -17.16 6.17
N ILE A 79 18.84 -17.59 7.37
CA ILE A 79 19.22 -16.95 8.63
C ILE A 79 19.89 -18.00 9.51
N SER A 80 21.15 -17.79 9.88
CA SER A 80 21.87 -18.65 10.82
C SER A 80 21.80 -18.06 12.23
N LYS A 81 21.44 -18.87 13.22
CA LYS A 81 21.48 -18.48 14.64
C LYS A 81 21.93 -19.63 15.54
N PRO A 82 22.58 -19.32 16.68
CA PRO A 82 22.95 -20.32 17.67
C PRO A 82 21.72 -20.96 18.30
N VAL A 83 21.82 -22.26 18.56
CA VAL A 83 20.73 -23.09 19.07
C VAL A 83 21.00 -23.47 20.53
N GLY A 84 19.99 -23.37 21.38
CA GLY A 84 20.06 -23.85 22.75
C GLY A 84 20.02 -25.39 22.84
N ALA A 85 20.34 -25.92 24.02
CA ALA A 85 20.45 -27.36 24.27
C ALA A 85 19.19 -28.18 23.92
N ASN A 86 18.01 -27.56 23.88
CA ASN A 86 16.73 -28.20 23.55
C ASN A 86 16.38 -28.12 22.04
N GLY A 87 17.30 -27.72 21.16
CA GLY A 87 17.03 -27.56 19.73
C GLY A 87 16.18 -26.31 19.38
N SER A 88 15.94 -25.43 20.35
CA SER A 88 15.26 -24.15 20.16
C SER A 88 16.27 -23.02 19.95
N LEU A 89 15.94 -22.04 19.11
CA LEU A 89 16.83 -20.92 18.80
C LEU A 89 17.14 -20.08 20.05
N PHE A 90 18.40 -19.71 20.23
CA PHE A 90 18.82 -18.82 21.30
C PHE A 90 18.44 -17.38 20.95
N GLY A 91 17.27 -16.97 21.46
CA GLY A 91 16.58 -15.79 20.95
C GLY A 91 15.93 -16.09 19.60
N GLY A 92 14.64 -15.81 19.47
CA GLY A 92 13.96 -16.05 18.21
C GLY A 92 14.39 -15.07 17.11
N VAL A 93 14.05 -15.38 15.87
CA VAL A 93 14.22 -14.48 14.74
C VAL A 93 13.10 -13.46 14.75
N THR A 94 13.45 -12.19 14.91
CA THR A 94 12.50 -11.08 14.99
C THR A 94 12.23 -10.45 13.62
N LYS A 95 11.16 -9.65 13.50
CA LYS A 95 10.85 -8.92 12.25
C LYS A 95 11.97 -7.99 11.81
N ASP A 96 12.67 -7.37 12.76
CA ASP A 96 13.82 -6.50 12.49
C ASP A 96 14.98 -7.29 11.83
N GLU A 97 15.29 -8.48 12.35
CA GLU A 97 16.32 -9.35 11.76
C GLU A 97 15.92 -9.86 10.37
N ILE A 98 14.64 -10.20 10.15
CA ILE A 98 14.14 -10.62 8.84
C ILE A 98 14.25 -9.48 7.82
N ALA A 99 13.84 -8.26 8.20
CA ALA A 99 13.95 -7.09 7.33
C ALA A 99 15.41 -6.77 6.98
N HIS A 100 16.32 -6.91 7.95
CA HIS A 100 17.74 -6.70 7.71
C HIS A 100 18.34 -7.77 6.78
N ALA A 101 18.01 -9.05 7.01
CA ALA A 101 18.46 -10.15 6.17
C ALA A 101 17.92 -10.03 4.73
N LEU A 102 16.67 -9.60 4.56
CA LEU A 102 16.08 -9.32 3.24
C LEU A 102 16.83 -8.21 2.49
N LYS A 103 17.21 -7.15 3.21
CA LYS A 103 17.99 -6.05 2.64
C LYS A 103 19.40 -6.50 2.23
N GLU A 104 20.06 -7.33 3.03
CA GLU A 104 21.41 -7.81 2.72
C GLU A 104 21.45 -8.84 1.60
N GLN A 105 20.56 -9.84 1.63
CA GLN A 105 20.62 -10.97 0.69
C GLN A 105 19.89 -10.68 -0.62
N SER A 106 18.82 -9.91 -0.58
CA SER A 106 17.96 -9.68 -1.74
C SER A 106 17.92 -8.23 -2.21
N HIS A 107 18.57 -7.30 -1.49
CA HIS A 107 18.57 -5.87 -1.78
C HIS A 107 17.17 -5.24 -1.84
N ILE A 108 16.19 -5.87 -1.17
CA ILE A 108 14.81 -5.38 -1.08
C ILE A 108 14.60 -4.80 0.31
N GLU A 109 14.24 -3.53 0.38
CA GLU A 109 13.98 -2.83 1.63
C GLU A 109 12.48 -2.88 1.96
N ILE A 110 12.12 -3.51 3.08
CA ILE A 110 10.74 -3.64 3.56
C ILE A 110 10.66 -3.18 5.02
N ASP A 111 9.64 -2.40 5.35
CA ASP A 111 9.34 -2.00 6.73
C ASP A 111 8.88 -3.23 7.54
N LYS A 112 9.44 -3.41 8.73
CA LYS A 112 9.06 -4.47 9.67
C LYS A 112 7.56 -4.51 10.02
N LYS A 113 6.85 -3.39 9.93
CA LYS A 113 5.40 -3.30 10.15
C LYS A 113 4.61 -4.00 9.05
N SER A 114 5.18 -4.09 7.85
CA SER A 114 4.57 -4.79 6.72
C SER A 114 4.72 -6.31 6.82
N LEU A 115 5.63 -6.81 7.65
CA LEU A 115 5.81 -8.24 7.90
C LEU A 115 4.73 -8.79 8.83
N GLU A 116 4.02 -9.81 8.37
CA GLU A 116 3.06 -10.60 9.13
C GLU A 116 3.69 -11.92 9.56
N CYS A 117 4.49 -11.88 10.62
CA CYS A 117 4.96 -13.07 11.31
C CYS A 117 5.13 -12.80 12.80
N ASP A 118 5.00 -13.84 13.62
CA ASP A 118 5.50 -13.80 14.99
C ASP A 118 7.00 -14.08 15.02
N THR A 119 7.60 -13.96 16.20
CA THR A 119 9.01 -14.29 16.39
C THR A 119 9.24 -15.79 16.17
N LEU A 120 10.09 -16.15 15.22
CA LEU A 120 10.37 -17.54 14.86
C LEU A 120 11.36 -18.16 15.85
N LYS A 121 10.98 -19.22 16.56
CA LYS A 121 11.80 -19.83 17.63
C LYS A 121 12.33 -21.23 17.31
N SER A 122 11.91 -21.80 16.18
CA SER A 122 12.33 -23.13 15.74
C SER A 122 13.16 -23.07 14.47
N LEU A 123 14.07 -24.02 14.34
CA LEU A 123 14.82 -24.26 13.12
C LEU A 123 13.92 -24.74 11.97
N GLY A 124 14.42 -24.61 10.75
CA GLY A 124 13.75 -25.08 9.54
C GLY A 124 13.15 -23.96 8.69
N ILE A 125 12.26 -24.36 7.77
CA ILE A 125 11.65 -23.47 6.79
C ILE A 125 10.36 -22.90 7.36
N HIS A 126 10.26 -21.57 7.40
CA HIS A 126 9.09 -20.81 7.81
C HIS A 126 8.60 -19.93 6.65
N GLU A 127 7.30 -19.95 6.40
CA GLU A 127 6.67 -19.04 5.44
C GLU A 127 6.31 -17.73 6.13
N VAL A 128 6.78 -16.60 5.57
CA VAL A 128 6.47 -15.26 6.08
C VAL A 128 5.72 -14.47 5.02
N SER A 129 4.64 -13.79 5.44
CA SER A 129 3.82 -12.93 4.60
C SER A 129 4.23 -11.46 4.74
N VAL A 130 4.21 -10.73 3.63
CA VAL A 130 4.44 -9.28 3.56
C VAL A 130 3.22 -8.59 2.98
N LYS A 131 2.73 -7.57 3.67
CA LYS A 131 1.74 -6.62 3.15
C LYS A 131 2.44 -5.56 2.30
N LEU A 132 2.22 -5.60 0.99
CA LEU A 132 2.78 -4.63 0.04
C LEU A 132 1.83 -3.44 -0.21
N GLY A 133 0.57 -3.54 0.18
CA GLY A 133 -0.48 -2.53 -0.07
C GLY A 133 -1.45 -2.97 -1.18
N HIS A 134 -2.53 -2.21 -1.39
CA HIS A 134 -3.53 -2.51 -2.44
C HIS A 134 -4.09 -3.95 -2.43
N ALA A 135 -4.24 -4.55 -1.24
CA ALA A 135 -4.61 -5.96 -1.05
C ALA A 135 -3.63 -6.99 -1.65
N ILE A 136 -2.42 -6.56 -1.99
CA ILE A 136 -1.33 -7.42 -2.47
C ILE A 136 -0.52 -7.88 -1.26
N HIS A 137 -0.46 -9.20 -1.12
CA HIS A 137 0.38 -9.90 -0.16
C HIS A 137 1.41 -10.75 -0.89
N ALA A 138 2.66 -10.64 -0.48
CA ALA A 138 3.75 -11.50 -0.93
C ALA A 138 4.07 -12.53 0.16
N LYS A 139 4.49 -13.72 -0.23
CA LYS A 139 4.95 -14.74 0.70
C LYS A 139 6.34 -15.17 0.29
N PHE A 140 7.23 -15.37 1.25
CA PHE A 140 8.56 -15.88 0.99
C PHE A 140 8.97 -16.85 2.10
N ASN A 141 9.95 -17.69 1.79
CA ASN A 141 10.43 -18.71 2.71
C ASN A 141 11.69 -18.22 3.43
N ILE A 142 11.76 -18.48 4.73
CA ILE A 142 12.92 -18.25 5.57
C ILE A 142 13.43 -19.61 6.04
N ASN A 143 14.63 -19.97 5.64
CA ASN A 143 15.33 -21.15 6.12
C ASN A 143 16.23 -20.76 7.29
N ILE A 144 15.83 -21.16 8.50
CA ILE A 144 16.62 -20.92 9.70
C ILE A 144 17.54 -22.09 9.96
N LYS A 145 18.86 -21.84 9.89
CA LYS A 145 19.92 -22.81 10.12
C LYS A 145 20.56 -22.61 11.49
N ALA A 146 21.05 -23.70 12.06
CA ALA A 146 21.90 -23.66 13.24
C ALA A 146 23.27 -23.11 12.83
N GLU A 147 23.75 -22.11 13.56
CA GLU A 147 25.17 -21.71 13.55
C GLU A 147 26.01 -22.68 14.40
#